data_AF-A0A2E5KQU2-F1
#
_entry.id   AF-A0A2E5KQU2-F1
#
_cell.length_a   1.000
_cell.length_b   1.000
_cell.length_c   1.000
_cell.angle_alpha   90.00
_cell.angle_beta   90.00
_cell.angle_gamma   90.00
#
_symmetry.space_group_name_H-M   'P 1'
#
loop_
_entity.id
_entity.type
_entity.pdbx_description
1 polymer ?
#
loop_
_entity_poly.entity_id
_entity_poly.type
_entity_poly.pdbx_seq_one_letter_code
_entity_poly.pdbx_strand_id
1 'polypeptide(L)'
;MHIGTIETPVLVFGGPYRNLGATQALLDRAVALDIPPERMICAGDTVAYCAEPEATTDVIRTSGMHVVMGNCEESLSEDADDCGCGFTEGSVCDTLST
;
A
#
# COMPACT_ATOMS: atom_id res chain seq x y z
N MET A 1 -12.02 9.21 7.57
CA MET A 1 -12.73 9.02 6.28
C MET A 1 -13.92 8.10 6.52
N HIS A 2 -15.10 8.40 5.98
CA HIS A 2 -16.27 7.51 6.04
C HIS A 2 -16.78 7.29 4.62
N ILE A 3 -16.66 6.06 4.11
CA ILE A 3 -16.96 5.70 2.71
C ILE A 3 -18.38 5.14 2.51
N GLY A 4 -19.19 5.09 3.58
CA GLY A 4 -20.55 4.56 3.53
C GLY A 4 -20.63 3.04 3.41
N THR A 5 -21.82 2.54 3.05
CA THR A 5 -22.08 1.12 2.85
C THR A 5 -21.87 0.75 1.38
N ILE A 6 -21.10 -0.31 1.12
CA ILE A 6 -20.86 -0.84 -0.22
C ILE A 6 -21.36 -2.29 -0.28
N GLU A 7 -22.40 -2.53 -1.07
CA GLU A 7 -23.06 -3.85 -1.22
C GLU A 7 -22.61 -4.61 -2.48
N THR A 8 -21.52 -4.14 -3.10
CA THR A 8 -20.92 -4.73 -4.31
C THR A 8 -19.49 -5.15 -4.01
N PRO A 9 -18.85 -5.99 -4.86
CA PRO A 9 -17.48 -6.40 -4.63
C PRO A 9 -16.54 -5.20 -4.47
N VAL A 10 -15.64 -5.29 -3.50
CA VAL A 10 -14.57 -4.31 -3.24
C VAL A 10 -13.23 -4.99 -3.35
N LEU A 11 -12.22 -4.25 -3.78
CA LEU A 11 -10.83 -4.69 -3.72
C LEU A 11 -10.18 -4.10 -2.48
N VAL A 12 -9.76 -4.95 -1.55
CA VAL A 12 -9.00 -4.53 -0.36
C VAL A 12 -7.63 -5.16 -0.43
N PHE A 13 -6.59 -4.35 -0.33
CA PHE A 13 -5.21 -4.77 -0.35
C PHE A 13 -4.37 -3.87 0.54
N GLY A 14 -3.13 -4.24 0.81
CA GLY A 14 -2.19 -3.44 1.60
C GLY A 14 -0.77 -3.85 1.27
N GLY A 15 0.19 -3.05 1.73
CA GLY A 15 1.60 -3.28 1.46
C GLY A 15 1.95 -3.35 -0.03
N PRO A 16 1.71 -2.28 -0.82
CA PRO A 16 2.32 -2.17 -2.14
C PRO A 16 3.85 -2.31 -2.08
N TYR A 17 4.47 -1.98 -0.93
CA TYR A 17 5.88 -2.24 -0.61
C TYR A 17 6.82 -1.98 -1.79
N ARG A 18 6.82 -0.74 -2.31
CA ARG A 18 7.66 -0.30 -3.45
C ARG A 18 7.71 -1.30 -4.62
N ASN A 19 6.68 -2.13 -4.79
CA ASN A 19 6.62 -3.21 -5.77
C ASN A 19 5.68 -2.80 -6.89
N LEU A 20 6.22 -2.07 -7.86
CA LEU A 20 5.46 -1.51 -8.95
C LEU A 20 4.79 -2.61 -9.77
N GLY A 21 5.53 -3.68 -10.10
CA GLY A 21 5.02 -4.78 -10.91
C GLY A 21 3.81 -5.48 -10.28
N ALA A 22 3.87 -5.78 -8.97
CA ALA A 22 2.72 -6.37 -8.27
C ALA A 22 1.54 -5.39 -8.17
N THR A 23 1.82 -4.11 -7.92
CA THR A 23 0.80 -3.07 -7.87
C THR A 23 0.09 -2.93 -9.22
N GLN A 24 0.83 -2.85 -10.33
CA GLN A 24 0.27 -2.75 -11.67
C GLN A 24 -0.59 -3.97 -12.02
N ALA A 25 -0.09 -5.18 -11.75
CA ALA A 25 -0.82 -6.42 -12.01
C ALA A 25 -2.12 -6.51 -11.21
N LEU A 26 -2.12 -6.01 -9.97
CA LEU A 26 -3.32 -5.94 -9.15
C LEU A 26 -4.36 -4.97 -9.75
N LEU A 27 -3.92 -3.78 -10.19
CA LEU A 27 -4.80 -2.80 -10.81
C LEU A 27 -5.37 -3.30 -12.14
N ASP A 28 -4.56 -3.96 -12.97
CA ASP A 28 -5.02 -4.60 -14.20
C ASP A 28 -6.09 -5.67 -13.90
N ARG A 29 -5.91 -6.43 -12.82
CA ARG A 29 -6.90 -7.42 -12.38
C ARG A 29 -8.19 -6.75 -11.92
N ALA A 30 -8.11 -5.61 -11.26
CA ALA A 30 -9.27 -4.85 -10.80
C ALA A 30 -10.08 -4.31 -11.99
N VAL A 31 -9.39 -3.80 -13.02
CA VAL A 31 -10.02 -3.40 -14.30
C VAL A 31 -10.71 -4.60 -14.95
N ALA A 32 -10.06 -5.76 -15.03
CA ALA A 32 -10.65 -6.98 -15.58
C ALA A 32 -11.83 -7.55 -14.78
N LEU A 33 -12.05 -7.06 -13.55
CA LEU A 33 -13.18 -7.43 -12.68
C LEU A 33 -14.25 -6.34 -12.62
N ASP A 34 -14.14 -5.28 -13.42
CA ASP A 34 -15.02 -4.10 -13.37
C ASP A 34 -15.12 -3.50 -11.95
N ILE A 35 -13.99 -3.47 -11.23
CA ILE A 35 -13.87 -2.78 -9.94
C ILE A 35 -13.23 -1.41 -10.21
N PRO A 36 -13.96 -0.29 -10.07
CA PRO A 36 -13.44 1.04 -10.25
C PRO A 36 -12.70 1.52 -9.00
N PRO A 37 -11.84 2.55 -9.10
CA PRO A 37 -11.01 3.01 -7.99
C PRO A 37 -11.75 3.36 -6.70
N GLU A 38 -12.98 3.89 -6.79
CA GLU A 38 -13.79 4.25 -5.63
C GLU A 38 -14.23 3.04 -4.79
N ARG A 39 -14.08 1.82 -5.33
CA ARG A 39 -14.30 0.54 -4.63
C ARG A 39 -13.00 -0.19 -4.28
N MET A 40 -11.86 0.49 -4.43
CA MET A 40 -10.55 -0.03 -4.03
C MET A 40 -10.08 0.64 -2.73
N ILE A 41 -9.52 -0.16 -1.83
CA ILE A 41 -9.02 0.27 -0.54
C ILE A 41 -7.61 -0.30 -0.35
N CYS A 42 -6.62 0.58 -0.34
CA CYS A 42 -5.24 0.27 0.06
C CYS A 42 -5.07 0.53 1.56
N ALA A 43 -4.54 -0.45 2.30
CA ALA A 43 -4.33 -0.35 3.75
C ALA A 43 -3.04 0.39 4.13
N GLY A 44 -2.31 0.96 3.17
CA GLY A 44 -1.06 1.68 3.39
C GLY A 44 0.18 0.82 3.13
N ASP A 45 1.30 1.29 3.68
CA ASP A 45 2.66 0.76 3.52
C ASP A 45 3.10 0.72 2.05
N THR A 46 2.86 1.82 1.36
CA THR A 46 3.23 2.00 -0.04
C THR A 46 4.75 2.19 -0.19
N VAL A 47 5.33 2.94 0.75
CA VAL A 47 6.73 3.38 0.77
C VAL A 47 7.70 2.44 1.51
N ALA A 48 7.22 1.27 1.94
CA ALA A 48 7.98 0.32 2.78
C ALA A 48 9.19 -0.30 2.04
N TYR A 49 9.34 -1.62 1.99
CA TYR A 49 10.54 -2.28 1.44
C TYR A 49 10.50 -2.43 -0.10
N CYS A 50 11.51 -3.04 -0.75
CA CYS A 50 11.64 -3.26 -2.21
C CYS A 50 12.16 -2.09 -3.07
N ALA A 51 11.95 -2.04 -4.38
CA ALA A 51 12.86 -1.33 -5.30
C ALA A 51 12.37 0.01 -5.87
N GLU A 52 11.05 0.24 -5.97
CA GLU A 52 10.48 1.32 -6.78
C GLU A 52 9.57 2.26 -5.97
N PRO A 53 10.10 2.99 -4.96
CA PRO A 53 9.30 3.79 -4.03
C PRO A 53 8.48 4.87 -4.74
N GLU A 54 9.15 5.69 -5.56
CA GLU A 54 8.52 6.84 -6.23
C GLU A 54 7.45 6.37 -7.21
N ALA A 55 7.78 5.45 -8.11
CA ALA A 55 6.85 4.96 -9.11
C ALA A 55 5.64 4.24 -8.49
N THR A 56 5.85 3.41 -7.47
CA THR A 56 4.75 2.72 -6.77
C THR A 56 3.85 3.73 -6.05
N THR A 57 4.45 4.72 -5.39
CA THR A 57 3.72 5.80 -4.70
C THR A 57 2.92 6.64 -5.68
N ASP A 58 3.47 6.95 -6.85
CA ASP A 58 2.78 7.71 -7.89
C ASP A 58 1.57 6.96 -8.44
N VAL A 59 1.69 5.65 -8.67
CA VAL A 59 0.57 4.82 -9.09
C VAL A 59 -0.55 4.83 -8.05
N ILE A 60 -0.23 4.62 -6.77
CA ILE A 60 -1.22 4.64 -5.69
C ILE A 60 -1.85 6.03 -5.57
N ARG A 61 -1.05 7.09 -5.57
CA ARG A 61 -1.49 8.49 -5.42
C ARG A 61 -2.42 8.95 -6.55
N THR A 62 -2.16 8.51 -7.78
CA THR A 62 -2.93 8.94 -8.97
C THR A 62 -4.12 8.03 -9.30
N SER A 63 -4.24 6.88 -8.63
CA SER A 63 -5.30 5.88 -8.91
C SER A 63 -6.73 6.35 -8.61
N GLY A 64 -6.91 7.30 -7.69
CA GLY A 64 -8.24 7.72 -7.20
C GLY A 64 -8.87 6.78 -6.16
N MET A 65 -8.13 5.78 -5.67
CA MET A 65 -8.62 4.86 -4.64
C MET A 65 -8.60 5.45 -3.22
N HIS A 66 -9.21 4.73 -2.28
CA HIS A 66 -9.07 5.02 -0.87
C HIS A 66 -7.77 4.43 -0.31
N VAL A 67 -7.04 5.22 0.47
CA VAL A 67 -5.79 4.78 1.10
C VAL A 67 -5.87 5.08 2.60
N VAL A 68 -5.62 4.07 3.42
CA VAL A 68 -5.38 4.21 4.85
C VAL A 68 -3.88 4.44 5.06
N MET A 69 -3.53 5.33 5.96
CA MET A 69 -2.12 5.60 6.30
C MET A 69 -1.53 4.38 7.02
N GLY A 70 -0.47 3.80 6.45
CA GLY A 70 0.32 2.75 7.07
C GLY A 70 1.36 3.30 8.03
N ASN A 71 2.01 2.43 8.80
CA ASN A 71 3.02 2.84 9.76
C ASN A 71 4.29 3.38 9.08
N CYS A 72 4.61 2.91 7.87
CA CYS A 72 5.70 3.47 7.07
C CYS A 72 5.42 4.92 6.65
N GLU A 73 4.18 5.23 6.24
CA GLU A 73 3.80 6.60 5.89
C GLU A 73 3.75 7.52 7.12
N GLU A 74 3.23 7.03 8.25
CA GLU A 74 3.23 7.75 9.53
C GLU A 74 4.65 8.12 9.95
N SER A 75 5.55 7.14 9.97
CA SER A 75 6.95 7.34 10.39
C SER A 75 7.70 8.31 9.48
N LEU A 76 7.48 8.24 8.15
CA LEU A 76 8.02 9.23 7.22
C LEU A 76 7.46 10.63 7.45
N SER A 77 6.18 10.75 7.82
CA SER A 77 5.56 12.05 8.08
C SER A 77 6.09 12.72 9.35
N GLU A 78 6.57 11.92 10.30
CA GLU A 78 7.11 12.36 11.59
C GLU A 78 8.65 12.47 11.61
N ASP A 79 9.33 12.11 10.51
CA ASP A 79 10.80 12.00 10.47
C ASP A 79 11.33 11.06 11.57
N ALA A 80 10.64 9.94 11.78
CA ALA A 80 10.96 8.96 12.82
C ALA A 80 12.12 8.04 12.41
N ASP A 81 12.90 7.59 13.40
CA ASP A 81 14.06 6.71 13.19
C ASP A 81 13.69 5.26 12.83
N ASP A 82 12.44 4.85 13.09
CA ASP A 82 11.95 3.48 12.88
C ASP A 82 10.53 3.53 12.27
N CYS A 83 10.23 2.60 11.36
CA CYS A 83 8.88 2.42 10.83
C CYS A 83 7.89 1.88 11.86
N GLY A 84 8.37 1.30 12.97
CA GLY A 84 7.51 0.68 13.98
C GLY A 84 6.92 -0.66 13.54
N CYS A 85 7.52 -1.28 12.52
CA CYS A 85 7.05 -2.54 11.94
C CYS A 85 7.20 -3.74 12.92
N GLY A 86 8.02 -3.58 13.96
CA GLY A 86 8.08 -4.51 15.10
C GLY A 86 8.72 -5.87 14.79
N PHE A 87 9.59 -5.94 13.79
CA PHE A 87 10.30 -7.18 13.49
C PHE A 87 11.27 -7.56 14.60
N THR A 88 11.34 -8.85 14.92
CA THR A 88 12.31 -9.36 15.88
C THR A 88 13.72 -9.22 15.31
N GLU A 89 14.65 -8.67 16.08
CA GLU A 89 16.05 -8.52 15.69
C GLU A 89 16.65 -9.87 15.23
N GLY A 90 17.33 -9.86 14.08
CA GLY A 90 17.92 -11.04 13.46
C GLY A 90 16.92 -11.99 12.81
N SER A 91 15.63 -11.64 12.78
CA SER A 91 14.64 -12.37 12.00
C SER A 91 14.89 -12.17 10.50
N VAL A 92 14.28 -13.06 9.69
CA VAL A 92 14.32 -12.93 8.23
C VAL A 92 13.68 -11.62 7.77
N CYS A 93 12.57 -11.20 8.39
CA CYS A 93 11.91 -9.94 8.07
C CYS A 93 12.83 -8.76 8.37
N ASP A 94 13.40 -8.69 9.56
CA ASP A 94 14.37 -7.67 9.97
C ASP A 94 15.56 -7.58 8.98
N THR A 95 16.11 -8.72 8.60
CA THR A 95 17.25 -8.80 7.66
C THR A 95 16.90 -8.34 6.24
N LEU A 96 15.68 -8.60 5.78
CA LEU A 96 15.25 -8.31 4.40
C LEU A 96 14.53 -6.96 4.27
N SER A 97 14.25 -6.28 5.39
CA SER A 97 13.52 -5.01 5.43
C SER A 97 14.39 -3.76 5.40
N THR A 98 15.71 -3.90 5.41
CA THR A 98 16.66 -2.79 5.31
C THR A 98 16.89 -2.33 3.87
#